data_AF-A0A967MQU2-F1
#
_entry.id   AF-A0A967MQU2-F1
#
_cell.length_a   1.000
_cell.length_b   1.000
_cell.length_c   1.000
_cell.angle_alpha   90.00
_cell.angle_beta   90.00
_cell.angle_gamma   90.00
#
_symmetry.space_group_name_H-M   'P 1'
#
loop_
_entity.id
_entity.type
_entity.pdbx_description
1 polymer ?
#
loop_
_entity_poly.entity_id
_entity_poly.type
_entity_poly.pdbx_seq_one_letter_code
_entity_poly.pdbx_strand_id
1 'polypeptide(L)' 'VFADDHPFGDTGPYDRLRGRVHLAVDPDAPAQAGVVDLDKAPRNGEGLVEFAADLVMLLPRDASRGNRR' A
#
# COMPACT_ATOMS: atom_id res chain seq x y z
N VAL A 1 0.49 17.10 -6.34
CA VAL A 1 0.60 17.83 -5.06
C VAL A 1 -0.42 17.35 -4.03
N PHE A 2 -0.02 17.25 -2.75
CA PHE A 2 -0.88 17.01 -1.59
C PHE A 2 -1.18 18.32 -0.84
N ALA A 3 -2.38 18.42 -0.24
CA ALA A 3 -2.79 19.52 0.63
C ALA A 3 -2.44 20.93 0.11
N ASP A 4 -2.64 21.18 -1.19
CA ASP A 4 -2.36 22.48 -1.84
C ASP A 4 -0.98 23.06 -1.49
N ASP A 5 0.06 22.21 -1.50
CA ASP A 5 1.45 22.56 -1.18
C ASP A 5 1.69 23.01 0.28
N HIS A 6 0.77 22.68 1.20
CA HIS A 6 0.98 22.96 2.61
C HIS A 6 2.29 22.32 3.12
N PRO A 7 3.20 23.09 3.75
CA PRO A 7 4.44 22.57 4.29
C PRO A 7 4.21 21.87 5.63
N PHE A 8 4.80 20.70 5.82
CA PHE A 8 4.72 19.95 7.08
C PHE A 8 6.02 20.06 7.86
N GLY A 9 6.00 20.90 8.90
CA GLY A 9 7.17 21.18 9.73
C GLY A 9 8.37 21.57 8.88
N ASP A 10 9.56 21.12 9.31
CA ASP A 10 10.75 21.37 8.52
C ASP A 10 10.64 20.68 7.16
N THR A 11 10.26 19.39 7.07
CA THR A 11 10.28 18.54 5.85
C THR A 11 9.70 19.18 4.58
N GLY A 12 8.72 20.07 4.71
CA GLY A 12 8.15 20.82 3.59
C GLY A 12 6.93 20.15 2.96
N PRO A 13 6.53 20.53 1.74
CA PRO A 13 5.34 19.99 1.09
C PRO A 13 5.55 18.54 0.62
N TYR A 14 4.44 17.85 0.42
CA TYR A 14 4.41 16.46 -0.01
C TYR A 14 3.73 16.32 -1.37
N ASP A 15 4.17 15.31 -2.12
CA ASP A 15 3.47 14.83 -3.30
C ASP A 15 2.68 13.57 -2.99
N ARG A 16 1.51 13.47 -3.62
CA ARG A 16 0.61 12.32 -3.52
C ARG A 16 0.73 11.47 -4.77
N LEU A 17 1.25 10.27 -4.62
CA LEU A 17 1.21 9.22 -5.64
C LEU A 17 -0.06 8.39 -5.46
N ARG A 18 -0.68 8.03 -6.58
CA ARG A 18 -1.86 7.14 -6.63
C ARG A 18 -1.57 6.02 -7.61
N GLY A 19 -1.98 4.80 -7.26
CA GLY A 19 -1.83 3.64 -8.13
C GLY A 19 -2.76 2.51 -7.73
N ARG A 20 -2.71 1.43 -8.51
CA ARG A 20 -3.37 0.16 -8.21
C ARG A 20 -2.27 -0.87 -7.97
N VAL A 21 -2.34 -1.58 -6.86
CA VAL A 21 -1.45 -2.70 -6.57
C VAL A 21 -2.19 -4.02 -6.79
N HIS A 22 -1.49 -4.98 -7.37
CA HIS A 22 -1.94 -6.36 -7.55
C HIS A 22 -1.16 -7.23 -6.58
N LEU A 23 -1.86 -8.04 -5.78
CA LEU A 23 -1.29 -8.84 -4.71
C LEU A 23 -1.79 -10.27 -4.80
N ALA A 24 -0.99 -11.19 -4.27
CA ALA A 24 -1.37 -12.58 -4.05
C ALA A 24 -0.94 -12.96 -2.62
N VAL A 25 -1.82 -13.61 -1.86
CA VAL A 25 -1.54 -14.03 -0.48
C VAL A 25 -1.82 -15.51 -0.28
N ASP A 26 -1.03 -16.13 0.60
CA ASP A 26 -1.35 -17.46 1.11
C ASP A 26 -2.54 -17.34 2.08
N PRO A 27 -3.70 -17.94 1.77
CA PRO A 27 -4.88 -17.87 2.64
C PRO A 27 -4.67 -18.56 3.98
N ASP A 28 -3.73 -19.50 4.06
CA ASP A 28 -3.46 -20.30 5.26
C ASP A 28 -2.36 -19.67 6.14
N ALA A 29 -1.79 -18.53 5.73
CA ALA A 29 -0.76 -17.83 6.48
C ALA A 29 -1.31 -17.23 7.80
N PRO A 30 -0.56 -17.28 8.92
CA PRO A 30 -1.02 -16.74 10.21
C PRO A 30 -1.45 -15.27 10.17
N ALA A 31 -0.82 -14.47 9.29
CA ALA A 31 -1.16 -13.06 9.11
C ALA A 31 -2.55 -12.84 8.50
N GLN A 32 -3.12 -13.84 7.83
CA GLN A 32 -4.41 -13.76 7.16
C GLN A 32 -5.55 -14.42 7.93
N ALA A 33 -5.28 -15.00 9.10
CA ALA A 33 -6.26 -15.71 9.92
C ALA A 33 -7.49 -14.87 10.33
N GLY A 34 -7.38 -13.54 10.29
CA GLY A 34 -8.48 -12.61 10.56
C GLY A 34 -9.37 -12.29 9.36
N VAL A 35 -9.02 -12.73 8.16
CA VAL A 35 -9.78 -12.44 6.93
C VAL A 35 -10.81 -13.53 6.72
N VAL A 36 -12.08 -13.19 6.95
CA VAL A 36 -13.20 -14.12 6.84
C VAL A 36 -13.31 -14.67 5.42
N ASP A 37 -13.49 -15.99 5.31
CA ASP A 37 -13.69 -16.75 4.08
C ASP A 37 -12.54 -16.64 3.06
N LEU A 38 -11.37 -16.13 3.45
CA LEU A 38 -10.21 -16.07 2.56
C LEU A 38 -9.77 -17.46 2.08
N ASP A 39 -9.90 -18.46 2.96
CA ASP A 39 -9.63 -19.88 2.67
C ASP A 39 -10.54 -20.46 1.58
N LYS A 40 -11.72 -19.85 1.38
CA LYS A 40 -12.73 -20.25 0.39
C LYS A 40 -12.63 -19.49 -0.92
N ALA A 41 -11.80 -18.45 -0.98
CA ALA A 41 -11.63 -17.65 -2.19
C ALA A 41 -10.95 -18.47 -3.31
N PRO A 42 -11.21 -18.15 -4.59
CA PRO A 42 -10.49 -18.76 -5.71
C PRO A 42 -8.97 -18.56 -5.57
N ARG A 43 -8.23 -19.64 -5.79
CA ARG A 43 -6.76 -19.65 -5.75
C ARG A 43 -6.21 -19.71 -7.16
N ASN A 44 -5.10 -19.01 -7.42
CA ASN A 44 -4.38 -19.07 -8.68
C ASN A 44 -3.59 -20.40 -8.82
N GLY A 45 -2.84 -20.56 -9.91
CA GLY A 45 -2.04 -21.77 -10.15
C GLY A 45 -0.94 -22.05 -9.11
N GLU A 46 -0.60 -21.05 -8.29
CA GLU A 46 0.37 -21.15 -7.20
C GLU A 46 -0.30 -21.42 -5.84
N GLY A 47 -1.63 -21.57 -5.81
CA GLY A 47 -2.40 -21.77 -4.58
C GLY A 47 -2.64 -20.49 -3.78
N LEU A 48 -2.35 -19.31 -4.33
CA LEU A 48 -2.52 -18.01 -3.66
C LEU A 48 -3.85 -17.35 -4.03
N VAL A 49 -4.40 -16.53 -3.14
CA VAL A 49 -5.58 -15.70 -3.41
C VAL A 49 -5.14 -14.35 -3.99
N GLU A 50 -5.58 -14.04 -5.20
CA GLU A 50 -5.26 -12.80 -5.90
C GLU A 50 -6.30 -11.71 -5.64
N PHE A 51 -5.83 -10.48 -5.44
CA PHE A 51 -6.68 -9.31 -5.31
C PHE A 51 -5.94 -8.04 -5.72
N ALA A 52 -6.68 -6.95 -5.87
CA ALA A 52 -6.11 -5.64 -6.16
C ALA A 52 -6.64 -4.59 -5.20
N ALA A 53 -5.81 -3.62 -4.86
CA ALA A 53 -6.15 -2.53 -3.96
C ALA A 53 -5.64 -1.19 -4.49
N ASP A 54 -6.30 -0.10 -4.10
CA ASP A 54 -5.83 1.24 -4.40
C ASP A 54 -4.71 1.61 -3.42
N LEU A 55 -3.63 2.17 -3.96
CA LEU A 55 -2.49 2.66 -3.21
C LEU A 55 -2.45 4.18 -3.28
N VAL A 56 -2.31 4.82 -2.11
CA VAL A 56 -1.97 6.24 -2.00
C VAL A 56 -0.71 6.36 -1.15
N MET A 57 0.31 7.00 -1.70
CA MET A 57 1.57 7.24 -1.01
C MET A 57 1.84 8.74 -0.95
N LEU A 58 2.26 9.22 0.22
CA LEU A 58 2.73 10.59 0.42
C LEU A 58 4.24 10.58 0.57
N LEU A 59 4.92 11.35 -0.29
CA LEU A 59 6.37 11.50 -0.26
C LEU A 59 6.71 12.97 -0.07
N PRO A 60 7.74 13.31 0.74
CA PRO A 60 8.27 14.67 0.73
C PRO A 60 8.66 15.05 -0.70
N ARG A 61 8.29 16.24 -1.14
CA ARG A 61 8.68 16.71 -2.48
C ARG A 61 10.20 16.76 -2.63
N ASP A 62 10.89 17.14 -1.55
CA ASP A 62 12.33 16.95 -1.44
C ASP A 62 12.63 15.60 -0.79
N ALA A 63 12.97 14.60 -1.62
CA ALA A 63 13.25 13.24 -1.17
C ALA A 63 14.40 13.13 -0.15
N SER A 64 15.34 14.10 -0.12
CA SER A 64 16.43 14.11 0.86
C SER A 64 15.94 14.31 2.30
N ARG A 65 14.71 14.81 2.46
CA ARG A 65 14.06 15.12 3.73
C ARG A 65 13.13 14.01 4.21
N GLY A 66 13.13 12.87 3.52
CA GLY A 66 12.46 11.67 3.98
C GLY A 66 13.12 11.06 5.22
N ASN A 67 12.40 10.15 5.88
CA ASN A 67 12.88 9.40 7.03
C ASN A 67 13.97 8.35 6.68
N ARG A 68 14.30 8.19 5.39
CA ARG A 68 15.32 7.27 4.85
C ARG A 68 15.21 5.84 5.41
N ARG A 69 13.98 5.38 5.63
CA ARG A 69 13.65 4.05 6.16
C ARG A 69 12.69 3.34 5.23
#